data_AF-A0A521U0P4-F1
#
_entry.id   AF-A0A521U0P4-F1
#
_cell.length_a   1.000
_cell.length_b   1.000
_cell.length_c   1.000
_cell.angle_alpha   90.00
_cell.angle_beta   90.00
_cell.angle_gamma   90.00
#
_symmetry.space_group_name_H-M   'P 1'
#
loop_
_entity.id
_entity.type
_entity.pdbx_description
1 polymer ?
#
loop_
_entity_poly.entity_id
_entity_poly.type
_entity_poly.pdbx_seq_one_letter_code
_entity_poly.pdbx_strand_id
1 'polypeptide(L)'
;MIRVHDALPELPFRPAAIAWLHAWGMRVDVRDPRSATGGGFWWPDRKLVDLFTTQAEAAIHEIAHAWWHPRRLEGQNAAEMIVATMKLSEESDSRYARAREIAGYYVYGIPSQRDDNSPTGWWMGQLVGQGNDWECYAGLASAVMGDIGKLPPYVRRFYEELFDEPTRG
;
A
#
# COMPACT_ATOMS: atom_id res chain seq x y z
N MET A 1 -10.10 10.12 9.62
CA MET A 1 -10.09 8.76 10.19
C MET A 1 -11.49 8.15 10.13
N ILE A 2 -11.63 6.86 9.84
CA ILE A 2 -12.90 6.14 9.69
C ILE A 2 -12.77 4.66 10.06
N ARG A 3 -13.81 4.06 10.63
CA ARG A 3 -13.90 2.62 10.88
C ARG A 3 -14.41 1.89 9.63
N VAL A 4 -13.59 1.01 9.06
CA VAL A 4 -13.92 0.25 7.83
C VAL A 4 -14.54 -1.12 8.13
N HIS A 5 -14.23 -1.70 9.28
CA HIS A 5 -14.78 -2.96 9.77
C HIS A 5 -14.85 -2.92 11.30
N ASP A 6 -15.84 -3.59 11.91
CA ASP A 6 -16.10 -3.48 13.37
C ASP A 6 -14.91 -3.92 14.23
N ALA A 7 -14.18 -4.93 13.77
CA ALA A 7 -12.98 -5.44 14.44
C ALA A 7 -11.73 -4.57 14.25
N LEU A 8 -11.72 -3.65 13.28
CA LEU A 8 -10.56 -2.79 13.00
C LEU A 8 -10.59 -1.51 13.83
N PRO A 9 -9.42 -0.93 14.15
CA PRO A 9 -9.35 0.44 14.64
C PRO A 9 -9.84 1.42 13.56
N GLU A 10 -9.99 2.69 13.92
CA GLU A 10 -10.15 3.73 12.92
C GLU A 10 -8.88 3.88 12.08
N LEU A 11 -9.06 4.00 10.76
CA LEU A 11 -7.99 4.09 9.78
C LEU A 11 -8.02 5.45 9.07
N PRO A 12 -6.89 5.93 8.53
CA PRO A 12 -6.75 7.29 8.01
C PRO A 12 -7.36 7.51 6.61
N PHE A 13 -8.30 6.68 6.19
CA PHE A 13 -8.97 6.82 4.90
C PHE A 13 -9.96 7.97 4.88
N ARG A 14 -10.15 8.56 3.69
CA ARG A 14 -11.24 9.51 3.43
C ARG A 14 -12.57 8.76 3.50
N PRO A 15 -13.59 9.28 4.20
CA PRO A 15 -14.92 8.67 4.22
C PRO A 15 -15.50 8.43 2.82
N ALA A 16 -15.29 9.37 1.89
CA ALA A 16 -15.73 9.24 0.51
C ALA A 16 -15.05 8.09 -0.24
N ALA A 17 -13.77 7.81 0.06
CA ALA A 17 -13.03 6.70 -0.55
C ALA A 17 -13.60 5.35 -0.11
N ILE A 18 -13.85 5.20 1.20
CA ILE A 18 -14.46 3.98 1.76
C ILE A 18 -15.89 3.78 1.24
N ALA A 19 -16.68 4.86 1.21
CA ALA A 19 -18.04 4.81 0.64
C ALA A 19 -18.01 4.36 -0.83
N TRP A 20 -17.07 4.89 -1.63
CA TRP A 20 -16.89 4.46 -3.01
C TRP A 20 -16.48 2.99 -3.10
N LEU A 21 -15.53 2.52 -2.28
CA LEU A 21 -15.11 1.12 -2.26
C LEU A 21 -16.26 0.16 -1.93
N HIS A 22 -17.08 0.50 -0.92
CA HIS A 22 -18.28 -0.27 -0.57
C HIS A 22 -19.30 -0.27 -1.70
N ALA A 23 -19.57 0.88 -2.32
CA ALA A 23 -20.47 0.98 -3.48
C ALA A 23 -19.94 0.19 -4.69
N TRP A 24 -18.61 0.15 -4.86
CA TRP A 24 -17.94 -0.66 -5.87
C TRP A 24 -17.99 -2.17 -5.55
N GLY A 25 -18.38 -2.57 -4.34
CA GLY A 25 -18.57 -3.96 -3.91
C GLY A 25 -17.40 -4.56 -3.13
N MET A 26 -16.46 -3.73 -2.66
CA MET A 26 -15.41 -4.19 -1.76
C MET A 26 -16.01 -4.68 -0.43
N ARG A 27 -15.54 -5.83 0.04
CA ARG A 27 -15.82 -6.37 1.37
C ARG A 27 -14.52 -6.54 2.15
N VAL A 28 -14.61 -6.51 3.47
CA VAL A 28 -13.49 -6.74 4.39
C VAL A 28 -13.86 -7.87 5.34
N ASP A 29 -13.02 -8.90 5.39
CA ASP A 29 -13.11 -9.99 6.37
C ASP A 29 -11.86 -9.98 7.25
N VAL A 30 -12.02 -10.26 8.54
CA VAL A 30 -10.92 -10.45 9.50
C VAL A 30 -10.99 -11.87 10.06
N ARG A 31 -9.97 -12.69 9.79
CA ARG A 31 -9.98 -14.12 10.12
C ARG A 31 -9.90 -14.39 11.63
N ASP A 32 -8.86 -13.90 12.29
CA ASP A 32 -8.71 -14.02 13.74
C ASP A 32 -8.29 -12.67 14.33
N PRO A 33 -9.24 -11.91 14.92
CA PRO A 33 -8.96 -10.61 15.50
C PRO A 33 -7.94 -10.61 16.65
N ARG A 34 -7.63 -11.78 17.23
CA ARG A 34 -6.74 -11.93 18.38
C ARG A 34 -5.36 -12.45 18.01
N SER A 35 -5.15 -12.86 16.77
CA SER A 35 -3.84 -13.34 16.33
C SER A 35 -2.82 -12.17 16.31
N ALA A 36 -1.55 -12.50 16.49
CA ALA A 36 -0.43 -11.56 16.40
C ALA A 36 0.20 -11.55 14.99
N THR A 37 -0.25 -12.43 14.09
CA THR A 37 0.28 -12.53 12.73
C THR A 37 -0.37 -11.48 11.85
N GLY A 38 0.40 -10.45 11.50
CA GLY A 38 -0.01 -9.42 10.54
C GLY A 38 -0.21 -9.94 9.12
N GLY A 39 -0.67 -9.06 8.23
CA GLY A 39 -0.85 -9.34 6.80
C GLY A 39 -2.28 -9.69 6.40
N GLY A 40 -2.44 -9.90 5.10
CA GLY A 40 -3.72 -10.23 4.49
C GLY A 40 -3.56 -10.43 2.99
N PHE A 41 -4.69 -10.43 2.29
CA PHE A 41 -4.74 -10.50 0.84
C PHE A 41 -5.88 -9.64 0.29
N TRP A 42 -5.63 -9.02 -0.86
CA TRP A 42 -6.67 -8.53 -1.74
C TRP A 42 -6.99 -9.56 -2.83
N TRP A 43 -8.25 -10.00 -2.87
CA TRP A 43 -8.79 -10.90 -3.88
C TRP A 43 -9.64 -10.11 -4.91
N PRO A 44 -9.07 -9.73 -6.07
CA PRO A 44 -9.75 -8.85 -7.03
C PRO A 44 -11.02 -9.48 -7.65
N ASP A 45 -11.00 -10.78 -7.89
CA ASP A 45 -12.10 -11.57 -8.44
C ASP A 45 -13.32 -11.59 -7.52
N ARG A 46 -13.11 -11.49 -6.21
CA ARG A 46 -14.15 -11.54 -5.16
C ARG A 46 -14.45 -10.19 -4.54
N LYS A 47 -13.67 -9.18 -4.92
CA LYS A 47 -13.59 -7.87 -4.27
C LYS A 47 -13.47 -7.97 -2.75
N LEU A 48 -12.57 -8.82 -2.28
CA LEU A 48 -12.43 -9.14 -0.86
C LEU A 48 -11.05 -8.76 -0.34
N VAL A 49 -11.02 -7.89 0.66
CA VAL A 49 -9.87 -7.69 1.55
C VAL A 49 -9.99 -8.71 2.69
N ASP A 50 -9.06 -9.66 2.74
CA ASP A 50 -9.04 -10.77 3.67
C ASP A 50 -7.84 -10.64 4.61
N LEU A 51 -8.09 -10.14 5.81
CA LEU A 51 -7.06 -9.83 6.79
C LEU A 51 -6.86 -10.98 7.76
N PHE A 52 -5.61 -11.30 8.08
CA PHE A 52 -5.33 -12.34 9.07
C PHE A 52 -5.71 -11.88 10.48
N THR A 53 -5.49 -10.59 10.77
CA THR A 53 -5.68 -9.95 12.09
C THR A 53 -6.19 -8.52 11.96
N THR A 54 -6.28 -7.80 13.08
CA THR A 54 -6.69 -6.40 13.16
C THR A 54 -5.54 -5.40 12.97
N GLN A 55 -4.37 -5.85 12.48
CA GLN A 55 -3.21 -5.00 12.28
C GLN A 55 -3.51 -3.86 11.31
N ALA A 56 -3.40 -2.62 11.78
CA ALA A 56 -3.72 -1.43 10.99
C ALA A 56 -2.86 -1.31 9.73
N GLU A 57 -1.57 -1.65 9.80
CA GLU A 57 -0.65 -1.59 8.65
C GLU A 57 -1.12 -2.51 7.51
N ALA A 58 -1.46 -3.76 7.83
CA ALA A 58 -2.00 -4.71 6.85
C ALA A 58 -3.35 -4.26 6.30
N ALA A 59 -4.25 -3.77 7.15
CA ALA A 59 -5.53 -3.23 6.69
C ALA A 59 -5.35 -2.06 5.71
N ILE A 60 -4.40 -1.15 5.99
CA ILE A 60 -4.07 -0.05 5.09
C ILE A 60 -3.54 -0.57 3.75
N HIS A 61 -2.63 -1.55 3.80
CA HIS A 61 -2.03 -2.17 2.62
C HIS A 61 -3.08 -2.82 1.71
N GLU A 62 -3.90 -3.71 2.24
CA GLU A 62 -4.87 -4.46 1.44
C GLU A 62 -6.02 -3.59 0.91
N ILE A 63 -6.47 -2.60 1.69
CA ILE A 63 -7.49 -1.65 1.21
C ILE A 63 -6.87 -0.74 0.12
N ALA A 64 -5.59 -0.39 0.22
CA ALA A 64 -4.90 0.35 -0.82
C ALA A 64 -4.80 -0.47 -2.13
N HIS A 65 -4.57 -1.78 -2.06
CA HIS A 65 -4.68 -2.66 -3.24
C HIS A 65 -6.06 -2.58 -3.90
N ALA A 66 -7.13 -2.64 -3.10
CA ALA A 66 -8.51 -2.55 -3.61
C ALA A 66 -8.79 -1.21 -4.30
N TRP A 67 -8.33 -0.10 -3.70
CA TRP A 67 -8.46 1.25 -4.27
C TRP A 67 -7.72 1.41 -5.59
N TRP A 68 -6.49 0.88 -5.65
CA TRP A 68 -5.62 1.01 -6.81
C TRP A 68 -6.04 0.10 -7.97
N HIS A 69 -6.68 -1.03 -7.68
CA HIS A 69 -7.00 -2.06 -8.67
C HIS A 69 -7.72 -1.55 -9.95
N PRO A 70 -8.75 -0.70 -9.89
CA PRO A 70 -9.33 -0.12 -11.10
C PRO A 70 -8.49 1.04 -11.66
N ARG A 71 -7.91 1.88 -10.79
CA ARG A 71 -7.18 3.11 -11.16
C ARG A 71 -5.88 2.83 -11.91
N ARG A 72 -5.17 1.75 -11.58
CA ARG A 72 -3.95 1.33 -12.28
C ARG A 72 -4.17 1.07 -13.78
N LEU A 73 -5.40 0.73 -14.17
CA LEU A 73 -5.77 0.43 -15.55
C LEU A 73 -6.10 1.70 -16.37
N GLU A 74 -6.19 2.85 -15.71
CA GLU A 74 -6.52 4.12 -16.34
C GLU A 74 -5.27 4.82 -16.87
N GLY A 75 -5.25 5.10 -18.18
CA GLY A 75 -4.18 5.88 -18.81
C GLY A 75 -2.79 5.31 -18.55
N GLN A 76 -1.93 6.11 -17.93
CA GLN A 76 -0.53 5.77 -17.64
C GLN A 76 -0.28 5.52 -16.15
N ASN A 77 -1.32 5.40 -15.33
CA ASN A 77 -1.23 5.37 -13.86
C ASN A 77 -0.25 4.31 -13.34
N ALA A 78 -0.33 3.07 -13.82
CA ALA A 78 0.60 2.02 -13.40
C ALA A 78 2.06 2.37 -13.73
N ALA A 79 2.34 2.81 -14.96
CA ALA A 79 3.70 3.18 -15.38
C ALA A 79 4.22 4.39 -14.60
N GLU A 80 3.38 5.39 -14.36
CA GLU A 80 3.74 6.57 -13.57
C GLU A 80 4.01 6.22 -12.10
N MET A 81 3.27 5.27 -11.51
CA MET A 81 3.53 4.77 -10.15
C MET A 81 4.88 4.05 -10.05
N ILE A 82 5.26 3.27 -11.07
CA ILE A 82 6.59 2.64 -11.15
C ILE A 82 7.67 3.71 -11.18
N VAL A 83 7.55 4.68 -12.10
CA VAL A 83 8.53 5.78 -12.24
C VAL A 83 8.63 6.59 -10.96
N ALA A 84 7.51 6.88 -10.31
CA ALA A 84 7.49 7.60 -9.04
C ALA A 84 8.16 6.80 -7.92
N THR A 85 7.95 5.49 -7.84
CA THR A 85 8.62 4.59 -6.89
C THR A 85 10.13 4.56 -7.12
N MET A 86 10.57 4.41 -8.38
CA MET A 86 12.00 4.44 -8.73
C MET A 86 12.64 5.78 -8.38
N LYS A 87 11.94 6.89 -8.63
CA LYS A 87 12.44 8.21 -8.23
C LYS A 87 12.50 8.36 -6.71
N LEU A 88 11.51 7.82 -5.99
CA LEU A 88 11.46 7.85 -4.52
C LEU A 88 12.58 7.03 -3.87
N SER A 89 13.05 5.93 -4.47
CA SER A 89 14.17 5.16 -3.91
C SER A 89 15.48 5.96 -3.84
N GLU A 90 15.62 6.96 -4.72
CA GLU A 90 16.80 7.84 -4.78
C GLU A 90 16.58 9.19 -4.05
N GLU A 91 15.46 9.36 -3.35
CA GLU A 91 15.14 10.63 -2.70
C GLU A 91 16.15 10.97 -1.59
N SER A 92 16.57 12.23 -1.52
CA SER A 92 17.59 12.68 -0.56
C SER A 92 16.97 13.35 0.68
N ASP A 93 15.75 13.85 0.56
CA ASP A 93 15.06 14.54 1.65
C ASP A 93 14.75 13.59 2.82
N SER A 94 15.26 13.92 4.00
CA SER A 94 15.11 13.10 5.21
C SER A 94 13.66 12.98 5.68
N ARG A 95 12.77 13.90 5.29
CA ARG A 95 11.32 13.82 5.57
C ARG A 95 10.68 12.57 4.97
N TYR A 96 11.26 12.02 3.91
CA TYR A 96 10.74 10.88 3.16
C TYR A 96 11.56 9.61 3.38
N ALA A 97 12.46 9.58 4.38
CA ALA A 97 13.42 8.50 4.58
C ALA A 97 12.78 7.10 4.67
N ARG A 98 11.64 6.97 5.38
CA ARG A 98 10.92 5.69 5.48
C ARG A 98 10.30 5.27 4.15
N ALA A 99 9.65 6.19 3.44
CA ALA A 99 9.05 5.92 2.14
C ALA A 99 10.12 5.56 1.11
N ARG A 100 11.28 6.24 1.14
CA ARG A 100 12.46 5.92 0.34
C ARG A 100 12.99 4.53 0.61
N GLU A 101 13.16 4.16 1.88
CA GLU A 101 13.66 2.82 2.25
C GLU A 101 12.77 1.73 1.64
N ILE A 102 11.45 1.85 1.82
CA ILE A 102 10.49 0.89 1.27
C ILE A 102 10.48 0.90 -0.27
N ALA A 103 10.55 2.07 -0.92
CA ALA A 103 10.72 2.15 -2.37
C ALA A 103 12.01 1.44 -2.83
N GLY A 104 13.11 1.61 -2.10
CA GLY A 104 14.37 0.92 -2.34
C GLY A 104 14.24 -0.60 -2.27
N TYR A 105 13.46 -1.12 -1.32
CA TYR A 105 13.15 -2.55 -1.27
C TYR A 105 12.41 -3.00 -2.53
N TYR A 106 11.38 -2.28 -2.97
CA TYR A 106 10.66 -2.64 -4.20
C TYR A 106 11.51 -2.54 -5.48
N VAL A 107 12.46 -1.61 -5.53
CA VAL A 107 13.33 -1.43 -6.71
C VAL A 107 14.50 -2.43 -6.72
N TYR A 108 15.18 -2.61 -5.59
CA TYR A 108 16.46 -3.31 -5.52
C TYR A 108 16.42 -4.63 -4.74
N GLY A 109 15.32 -4.89 -4.03
CA GLY A 109 15.19 -6.02 -3.13
C GLY A 109 15.69 -5.73 -1.71
N ILE A 110 15.63 -6.76 -0.87
CA ILE A 110 16.09 -6.69 0.52
C ILE A 110 17.27 -7.66 0.66
N PRO A 111 18.52 -7.17 0.64
CA PRO A 111 19.70 -8.03 0.62
C PRO A 111 19.81 -8.97 1.84
N SER A 112 19.16 -8.64 2.95
CA SER A 112 19.18 -9.44 4.18
C SER A 112 18.04 -10.47 4.25
N GLN A 113 17.07 -10.42 3.33
CA GLN A 113 15.91 -11.32 3.35
C GLN A 113 16.15 -12.46 2.37
N ARG A 114 16.47 -13.64 2.92
CA ARG A 114 16.70 -14.84 2.11
C ARG A 114 15.41 -15.32 1.46
N ASP A 115 15.49 -15.71 0.18
CA ASP A 115 14.40 -16.33 -0.58
C ASP A 115 14.98 -17.46 -1.43
N ASP A 116 14.73 -18.71 -1.00
CA ASP A 116 15.27 -19.89 -1.67
C ASP A 116 14.62 -20.13 -3.07
N ASN A 117 13.51 -19.44 -3.38
CA ASN A 117 12.88 -19.49 -4.70
C ASN A 117 13.37 -18.37 -5.64
N SER A 118 14.16 -17.42 -5.12
CA SER A 118 14.75 -16.34 -5.92
C SER A 118 16.01 -16.81 -6.65
N PRO A 119 16.23 -16.40 -7.92
CA PRO A 119 17.46 -16.73 -8.64
C PRO A 119 18.73 -16.13 -8.00
N THR A 120 18.59 -15.12 -7.13
CA THR A 120 19.72 -14.53 -6.40
C THR A 120 19.91 -15.13 -5.01
N GLY A 121 18.99 -15.99 -4.56
CA GLY A 121 18.90 -16.48 -3.17
C GLY A 121 18.38 -15.46 -2.15
N TRP A 122 18.05 -14.25 -2.60
CA TRP A 122 17.55 -13.15 -1.78
C TRP A 122 16.28 -12.58 -2.37
N TRP A 123 15.43 -11.99 -1.53
CA TRP A 123 14.19 -11.37 -1.96
C TRP A 123 14.51 -10.23 -2.93
N MET A 124 14.11 -10.44 -4.20
CA MET A 124 14.32 -9.47 -5.27
C MET A 124 13.25 -8.39 -5.23
N GLY A 125 13.63 -7.17 -5.58
CA GLY A 125 12.69 -6.06 -5.69
C GLY A 125 11.58 -6.42 -6.68
N GLN A 126 10.33 -6.16 -6.32
CA GLN A 126 9.17 -6.54 -7.13
C GLN A 126 9.02 -5.72 -8.42
N LEU A 127 9.78 -4.63 -8.58
CA LEU A 127 9.92 -3.98 -9.89
C LEU A 127 10.91 -4.71 -10.80
N VAL A 128 11.82 -5.52 -10.25
CA VAL A 128 12.74 -6.36 -11.01
C VAL A 128 11.95 -7.54 -11.60
N GLY A 129 11.78 -7.54 -12.92
CA GLY A 129 11.17 -8.64 -13.68
C GLY A 129 9.64 -8.68 -13.70
N GLN A 130 8.95 -8.10 -12.69
CA GLN A 130 7.49 -8.16 -12.61
C GLN A 130 6.78 -6.83 -12.87
N GLY A 131 7.46 -5.68 -12.72
CA GLY A 131 6.84 -4.36 -12.89
C GLY A 131 5.65 -4.15 -11.95
N ASN A 132 5.71 -4.70 -10.74
CA ASN A 132 4.58 -4.79 -9.84
C ASN A 132 4.32 -3.47 -9.10
N ASP A 133 3.67 -2.53 -9.79
CA ASP A 133 3.21 -1.28 -9.19
C ASP A 133 2.10 -1.49 -8.16
N TRP A 134 1.45 -2.66 -8.16
CA TRP A 134 0.36 -2.96 -7.23
C TRP A 134 0.84 -2.96 -5.79
N GLU A 135 1.93 -3.68 -5.54
CA GLU A 135 2.61 -3.75 -4.26
C GLU A 135 3.37 -2.46 -3.94
N CYS A 136 3.93 -1.79 -4.94
CA CYS A 136 4.55 -0.48 -4.72
C CYS A 136 3.52 0.53 -4.16
N TYR A 137 2.33 0.58 -4.77
CA TYR A 137 1.26 1.47 -4.33
C TYR A 137 0.81 1.15 -2.90
N ALA A 138 0.49 -0.12 -2.63
CA ALA A 138 -0.01 -0.55 -1.32
C ALA A 138 1.06 -0.47 -0.22
N GLY A 139 2.29 -0.86 -0.55
CA GLY A 139 3.43 -0.81 0.34
C GLY A 139 3.80 0.60 0.77
N LEU A 140 3.79 1.56 -0.16
CA LEU A 140 4.04 2.96 0.20
C LEU A 140 2.92 3.54 1.06
N ALA A 141 1.66 3.16 0.81
CA ALA A 141 0.53 3.58 1.64
C ALA A 141 0.68 3.08 3.10
N SER A 142 1.00 1.79 3.28
CA SER A 142 1.17 1.20 4.61
C SER A 142 2.46 1.67 5.29
N ALA A 143 3.55 1.87 4.54
CA ALA A 143 4.82 2.38 5.07
C ALA A 143 4.71 3.75 5.74
N VAL A 144 3.83 4.61 5.25
CA VAL A 144 3.53 5.91 5.85
C VAL A 144 2.31 5.90 6.75
N MET A 145 1.69 4.73 6.98
CA MET A 145 0.44 4.57 7.72
C MET A 145 -0.64 5.52 7.22
N GLY A 146 -0.77 5.69 5.90
CA GLY A 146 -1.71 6.61 5.26
C GLY A 146 -1.40 8.11 5.40
N ASP A 147 -0.33 8.50 6.10
CA ASP A 147 0.13 9.89 6.19
C ASP A 147 0.85 10.32 4.91
N ILE A 148 0.07 10.82 3.95
CA ILE A 148 0.58 11.25 2.64
C ILE A 148 1.52 12.47 2.71
N GLY A 149 1.61 13.13 3.88
CA GLY A 149 2.58 14.18 4.18
C GLY A 149 4.02 13.67 4.16
N LYS A 150 4.22 12.37 4.44
CA LYS A 150 5.50 11.67 4.39
C LYS A 150 5.86 11.14 3.00
N LEU A 151 5.10 11.55 1.98
CA LEU A 151 5.39 11.29 0.58
C LEU A 151 5.71 12.60 -0.15
N PRO A 152 6.69 12.62 -1.07
CA PRO A 152 6.95 13.78 -1.91
C PRO A 152 5.76 14.03 -2.85
N PRO A 153 5.56 15.28 -3.32
CA PRO A 153 4.38 15.65 -4.12
C PRO A 153 4.12 14.76 -5.34
N TYR A 154 5.18 14.30 -6.03
CA TYR A 154 5.04 13.46 -7.22
C TYR A 154 4.55 12.03 -6.94
N VAL A 155 4.68 11.55 -5.70
CA VAL A 155 4.11 10.28 -5.22
C VAL A 155 2.76 10.54 -4.54
N ARG A 156 2.67 11.60 -3.73
CA ARG A 156 1.47 11.97 -2.97
C ARG A 156 0.20 12.00 -3.82
N ARG A 157 0.28 12.54 -5.05
CA ARG A 157 -0.86 12.69 -5.96
C ARG A 157 -1.67 11.40 -6.18
N PHE A 158 -1.04 10.23 -6.10
CA PHE A 158 -1.74 8.96 -6.29
C PHE A 158 -2.70 8.62 -5.14
N TYR A 159 -2.54 9.28 -3.99
CA TYR A 159 -3.20 8.96 -2.73
C TYR A 159 -4.17 10.05 -2.24
N GLU A 160 -4.22 11.21 -2.89
CA GLU A 160 -5.00 12.39 -2.45
C GLU A 160 -6.50 12.10 -2.31
N GLU A 161 -7.03 11.19 -3.12
CA GLU A 161 -8.43 10.76 -3.04
C GLU A 161 -8.67 9.59 -2.07
N LEU A 162 -7.61 8.92 -1.60
CA LEU A 162 -7.70 7.78 -0.69
C LEU A 162 -7.56 8.18 0.78
N PHE A 163 -6.59 9.04 1.11
CA PHE A 163 -6.28 9.46 2.48
C PHE A 163 -6.57 10.94 2.70
N ASP A 164 -6.96 11.30 3.93
CA ASP A 164 -7.08 12.71 4.30
C ASP A 164 -5.69 13.37 4.27
N GLU A 165 -5.62 14.66 3.93
CA GLU A 165 -4.37 15.40 4.14
C GLU A 165 -4.00 15.38 5.64
N PRO A 166 -2.71 15.32 5.98
CA PRO A 166 -2.30 15.33 7.38
C PRO A 166 -2.74 16.65 7.99
N THR A 167 -3.65 16.60 8.98
CA THR A 167 -3.89 17.75 9.86
C THR A 167 -2.57 18.14 10.49
N ARG A 168 -2.07 19.33 10.16
CA ARG A 168 -0.90 19.92 10.82
C ARG A 168 -1.23 20.04 12.31
N GLY A 169 -0.68 19.13 13.11
CA GLY A 169 -0.61 19.25 14.56
C GLY A 169 0.47 20.22 14.99
#